data_AF-A0A7Y7TTY3-F1
#
_entry.id   AF-A0A7Y7TTY3-F1
#
_cell.length_a   1.000
_cell.length_b   1.000
_cell.length_c   1.000
_cell.angle_alpha   90.00
_cell.angle_beta   90.00
_cell.angle_gamma   90.00
#
_symmetry.space_group_name_H-M   'P 1'
#
loop_
_entity.id
_entity.type
_entity.pdbx_description
1 polymer ?
#
loop_
_entity_poly.entity_id
_entity_poly.type
_entity_poly.pdbx_seq_one_letter_code
_entity_poly.pdbx_strand_id
1 'polypeptide(L)'
;MEERMQKYLQSMIEEEQNELSENADKIEHFKKLCASKGLQLTDKNFSYVQTIGIIASYPNILSYLNPKIENDKEELVKCDLLNNQYTKKGFVSGYYYAADYMVMAHPYFRRGFYENSNYAPKFIDLFWSLNNPEMDLYLAIDFDRVRINVDDSMYMELDTWYGAQFTKDIQEIPDNVSKLRPPLDLDKHIISFFFKNAYSLDTLWETKNGIKSFQAEEFKTEEETININGIDYFPARYIHAEFDLNKKSFRHFDGAVHLYNESEYFQRRDSDFNYNYKHAHQIKSNSKKLFKMNGVVDVETLIKYTSHFFTGNPLILEYLDGVYPDYITEVIEKVRDNMNKK
;
A
#
# COMPACT_ATOMS: atom_id res chain seq x y z
N MET A 1 25.11 -4.36 20.66
CA MET A 1 24.03 -4.03 19.71
C MET A 1 22.96 -3.20 20.42
N GLU A 2 22.54 -3.61 21.63
CA GLU A 2 21.59 -2.86 22.49
C GLU A 2 22.03 -1.43 22.82
N GLU A 3 23.27 -1.18 23.23
CA GLU A 3 23.73 0.18 23.56
C GLU A 3 23.67 1.14 22.34
N ARG A 4 23.97 0.63 21.13
CA ARG A 4 23.87 1.42 19.89
C ARG A 4 22.41 1.73 19.56
N MET A 5 21.53 0.75 19.75
CA MET A 5 20.09 0.92 19.53
C MET A 5 19.48 1.92 20.53
N GLN A 6 19.88 1.86 21.80
CA GLN A 6 19.46 2.83 22.81
C GLN A 6 19.93 4.25 22.49
N LYS A 7 21.21 4.43 22.11
CA LYS A 7 21.72 5.74 21.67
C LYS A 7 20.97 6.27 20.45
N TYR A 8 20.65 5.40 19.50
CA TYR A 8 19.86 5.76 18.33
C TYR A 8 18.45 6.24 18.71
N LEU A 9 17.73 5.46 19.54
CA LEU A 9 16.40 5.86 20.03
C LEU A 9 16.43 7.19 20.78
N GLN A 10 17.44 7.38 21.64
CA GLN A 10 17.63 8.63 22.36
C GLN A 10 17.87 9.81 21.41
N SER A 11 18.71 9.63 20.38
CA SER A 11 18.94 10.68 19.37
C SER A 11 17.67 11.04 18.59
N MET A 12 16.79 10.08 18.30
CA MET A 12 15.51 10.37 17.64
C MET A 12 14.58 11.20 18.53
N ILE A 13 14.54 10.91 19.84
CA ILE A 13 13.73 11.68 20.81
C ILE A 13 14.26 13.11 20.91
N GLU A 14 15.58 13.29 20.94
CA GLU A 14 16.20 14.62 20.98
C GLU A 14 15.95 15.40 19.68
N GLU A 15 16.05 14.76 18.51
CA GLU A 15 15.72 15.34 17.22
C GLU A 15 14.25 15.79 17.18
N GLU A 16 13.32 14.93 17.58
CA GLU A 16 11.89 15.28 17.65
C GLU A 16 11.62 16.49 18.56
N GLN A 17 12.22 16.52 19.75
CA GLN A 17 12.06 17.64 20.68
C GLN A 17 12.59 18.96 20.08
N ASN A 18 13.74 18.91 19.41
CA ASN A 18 14.32 20.08 18.76
C ASN A 18 13.44 20.57 17.62
N GLU A 19 13.02 19.69 16.72
CA GLU A 19 12.16 20.03 15.57
C GLU A 19 10.81 20.61 15.99
N LEU A 20 10.17 20.04 17.01
CA LEU A 20 8.92 20.57 17.56
C LEU A 20 9.13 21.95 18.21
N SER A 21 10.24 22.16 18.92
CA SER A 21 10.59 23.43 19.56
C SER A 21 10.86 24.53 18.53
N GLU A 22 11.65 24.23 17.49
CA GLU A 22 11.96 25.15 16.39
C GLU A 22 10.73 25.55 15.57
N ASN A 23 9.69 24.71 15.58
CA ASN A 23 8.43 24.94 14.86
C ASN A 23 7.24 25.25 15.79
N ALA A 24 7.49 25.65 17.04
CA ALA A 24 6.45 25.93 18.03
C ALA A 24 5.40 26.95 17.54
N ASP A 25 5.84 28.00 16.83
CA ASP A 25 4.93 29.01 16.28
C ASP A 25 3.95 28.43 15.25
N LYS A 26 4.42 27.50 14.40
CA LYS A 26 3.57 26.79 13.43
C LYS A 26 2.59 25.86 14.11
N ILE A 27 3.04 25.15 15.14
CA ILE A 27 2.19 24.27 15.97
C ILE A 27 1.09 25.09 16.64
N GLU A 28 1.42 26.22 17.28
CA GLU A 28 0.44 27.09 17.92
C GLU A 28 -0.55 27.72 16.94
N HIS A 29 -0.07 28.11 15.76
CA HIS A 29 -0.94 28.58 14.68
C HIS A 29 -1.92 27.48 14.24
N PHE A 30 -1.43 26.26 14.03
CA PHE A 30 -2.26 25.13 13.63
C PHE A 30 -3.28 24.74 14.73
N LYS A 31 -2.90 24.78 16.02
CA LYS A 31 -3.85 24.60 17.13
C LYS A 31 -4.98 25.63 17.09
N LYS A 32 -4.68 26.91 16.81
CA LYS A 32 -5.71 27.95 16.67
C LYS A 32 -6.62 27.70 15.48
N LEU A 33 -6.07 27.24 14.35
CA LEU A 33 -6.86 26.82 13.20
C LEU A 33 -7.83 25.69 13.58
N CYS A 34 -7.34 24.63 14.22
CA CYS A 34 -8.17 23.52 14.71
C CYS A 34 -9.24 23.99 15.70
N ALA A 35 -8.89 24.87 16.64
CA ALA A 35 -9.83 25.42 17.62
C ALA A 35 -10.98 26.19 16.95
N SER A 36 -10.68 26.94 15.88
CA SER A 36 -11.70 27.63 15.07
C SER A 36 -12.68 26.66 14.37
N LYS A 37 -12.28 25.41 14.19
CA LYS A 37 -13.08 24.30 13.62
C LYS A 37 -13.69 23.40 14.70
N GLY A 38 -13.58 23.77 15.98
CA GLY A 38 -14.12 22.99 17.10
C GLY A 38 -13.24 21.85 17.59
N LEU A 39 -11.97 21.78 17.15
CA LEU A 39 -11.00 20.78 17.59
C LEU A 39 -9.99 21.38 18.57
N GLN A 40 -9.85 20.76 19.75
CA GLN A 40 -8.85 21.15 20.74
C GLN A 40 -7.67 20.17 20.69
N LEU A 41 -6.55 20.61 20.15
CA LEU A 41 -5.31 19.85 20.12
C LEU A 41 -4.36 20.30 21.24
N THR A 42 -3.59 19.36 21.76
CA THR A 42 -2.53 19.59 22.75
C THR A 42 -1.18 19.23 22.15
N ASP A 43 -0.07 19.52 22.84
CA ASP A 43 1.28 19.14 22.37
C ASP A 43 1.42 17.64 22.10
N LYS A 44 0.67 16.81 22.81
CA LYS A 44 0.67 15.34 22.62
C LYS A 44 0.11 14.89 21.26
N ASN A 45 -0.58 15.79 20.55
CA ASN A 45 -1.09 15.51 19.22
C ASN A 45 -0.06 15.77 18.12
N PHE A 46 1.12 16.29 18.47
CA PHE A 46 2.16 16.61 17.51
C PHE A 46 3.37 15.69 17.71
N SER A 47 3.91 15.21 16.61
CA SER A 47 5.14 14.44 16.56
C SER A 47 5.97 14.86 15.37
N TYR A 48 7.28 14.61 15.44
CA TYR A 48 8.17 14.74 14.29
C TYR A 48 8.59 13.36 13.81
N VAL A 49 8.42 13.13 12.51
CA VAL A 49 8.88 11.91 11.86
C VAL A 49 9.81 12.30 10.73
N GLN A 50 11.08 11.92 10.84
CA GLN A 50 12.14 12.31 9.90
C GLN A 50 11.81 12.08 8.42
N THR A 51 11.07 11.02 8.10
CA THR A 51 10.67 10.67 6.73
C THR A 51 9.48 11.48 6.20
N ILE A 52 8.76 12.20 7.06
CA ILE A 52 7.49 12.85 6.74
C ILE A 52 7.48 14.34 7.08
N GLY A 53 7.99 14.72 8.26
CA GLY A 53 7.91 16.07 8.83
C GLY A 53 7.14 16.08 10.17
N ILE A 54 6.60 17.24 10.51
CA ILE A 54 5.79 17.47 11.71
C ILE A 54 4.34 17.09 11.42
N ILE A 55 3.82 16.14 12.18
CA ILE A 55 2.50 15.54 11.99
C ILE A 55 1.59 15.97 13.13
N ALA A 56 0.38 16.41 12.81
CA ALA A 56 -0.71 16.54 13.76
C ALA A 56 -1.63 15.31 13.64
N SER A 57 -1.87 14.62 14.76
CA SER A 57 -2.67 13.40 14.85
C SER A 57 -3.88 13.58 15.75
N TYR A 58 -5.07 13.38 15.19
CA TYR A 58 -6.34 13.40 15.92
C TYR A 58 -7.41 12.64 15.11
N PRO A 59 -8.27 11.81 15.74
CA PRO A 59 -9.29 11.06 15.02
C PRO A 59 -10.14 11.94 14.10
N ASN A 60 -10.13 11.61 12.81
CA ASN A 60 -10.86 12.28 11.75
C ASN A 60 -10.52 13.77 11.57
N ILE A 61 -9.31 14.22 11.95
CA ILE A 61 -8.86 15.63 11.87
C ILE A 61 -9.15 16.28 10.52
N LEU A 62 -8.97 15.53 9.42
CA LEU A 62 -9.15 16.06 8.08
C LEU A 62 -10.59 16.52 7.81
N SER A 63 -11.60 15.78 8.31
CA SER A 63 -13.00 16.14 8.13
C SER A 63 -13.37 17.45 8.84
N TYR A 64 -12.69 17.79 9.94
CA TYR A 64 -12.86 19.08 10.61
C TYR A 64 -12.16 20.22 9.88
N LEU A 65 -10.96 19.95 9.34
CA LEU A 65 -10.18 20.93 8.58
C LEU A 65 -10.86 21.29 7.26
N ASN A 66 -11.39 20.29 6.55
CA ASN A 66 -12.10 20.46 5.30
C ASN A 66 -13.31 19.51 5.19
N PRO A 67 -14.50 19.95 5.64
CA PRO A 67 -15.72 19.14 5.60
C PRO A 67 -16.21 18.77 4.18
N LYS A 68 -15.63 19.35 3.13
CA LYS A 68 -15.96 18.98 1.74
C LYS A 68 -15.28 17.68 1.30
N ILE A 69 -14.24 17.25 2.01
CA ILE A 69 -13.59 15.98 1.75
C ILE A 69 -14.42 14.89 2.41
N GLU A 70 -15.11 14.12 1.58
CA GLU A 70 -15.93 13.01 2.02
C GLU A 70 -15.43 11.70 1.44
N ASN A 71 -15.55 10.65 2.25
CA ASN A 71 -15.35 9.29 1.83
C ASN A 71 -16.57 8.80 1.05
N ASP A 72 -16.34 8.00 0.03
CA ASP A 72 -17.40 7.20 -0.56
C ASP A 72 -17.73 5.97 0.31
N LYS A 73 -18.63 5.12 -0.19
CA LYS A 73 -19.06 3.89 0.50
C LYS A 73 -17.94 2.88 0.79
N GLU A 74 -16.77 3.03 0.17
CA GLU A 74 -15.59 2.17 0.30
C GLU A 74 -14.44 2.87 1.04
N GLU A 75 -14.72 4.02 1.68
CA GLU A 75 -13.75 4.83 2.41
C GLU A 75 -12.64 5.42 1.53
N LEU A 76 -12.94 5.69 0.26
CA LEU A 76 -12.04 6.34 -0.68
C LEU A 76 -12.52 7.74 -1.03
N VAL A 77 -11.59 8.62 -1.39
CA VAL A 77 -11.88 9.98 -1.85
C VAL A 77 -11.63 10.06 -3.35
N LYS A 78 -12.54 10.70 -4.10
CA LYS A 78 -12.36 10.92 -5.55
C LYS A 78 -11.19 11.88 -5.79
N CYS A 79 -10.28 11.52 -6.69
CA CYS A 79 -9.09 12.33 -6.98
C CYS A 79 -9.45 13.71 -7.57
N ASP A 80 -10.52 13.81 -8.36
CA ASP A 80 -11.02 15.10 -8.85
C ASP A 80 -11.37 16.05 -7.71
N LEU A 81 -12.03 15.53 -6.66
CA LEU A 81 -12.36 16.32 -5.48
C LEU A 81 -11.10 16.80 -4.76
N LEU A 82 -10.11 15.92 -4.58
CA LEU A 82 -8.83 16.26 -3.99
C LEU A 82 -8.09 17.34 -4.78
N ASN A 83 -8.01 17.20 -6.11
CA ASN A 83 -7.39 18.17 -7.01
C ASN A 83 -8.13 19.52 -7.03
N ASN A 84 -9.44 19.54 -6.75
CA ASN A 84 -10.24 20.75 -6.66
C ASN A 84 -10.10 21.46 -5.30
N GLN A 85 -9.86 20.71 -4.22
CA GLN A 85 -9.76 21.27 -2.87
C GLN A 85 -8.32 21.63 -2.47
N TYR A 86 -7.33 21.00 -3.09
CA TYR A 86 -5.93 21.11 -2.71
C TYR A 86 -5.00 21.29 -3.91
N THR A 87 -3.80 21.78 -3.65
CA THR A 87 -2.77 21.89 -4.67
C THR A 87 -1.95 20.60 -4.72
N LYS A 88 -1.82 20.04 -5.92
CA LYS A 88 -0.98 18.87 -6.20
C LYS A 88 0.32 19.32 -6.87
N LYS A 89 1.46 18.85 -6.36
CA LYS A 89 2.78 19.09 -6.96
C LYS A 89 3.33 17.80 -7.59
N GLY A 90 4.10 17.94 -8.66
CA GLY A 90 4.59 16.79 -9.44
C GLY A 90 5.69 15.97 -8.76
N PHE A 91 6.51 16.60 -7.92
CA PHE A 91 7.65 15.97 -7.24
C PHE A 91 7.36 15.57 -5.78
N VAL A 92 6.12 15.76 -5.32
CA VAL A 92 5.67 15.44 -3.97
C VAL A 92 4.45 14.54 -4.04
N SER A 93 4.67 13.28 -4.40
CA SER A 93 3.60 12.31 -4.56
C SER A 93 3.02 11.89 -3.23
N GLY A 94 1.69 11.71 -3.18
CA GLY A 94 1.00 11.29 -1.97
C GLY A 94 0.72 12.42 -0.98
N TYR A 95 1.08 13.67 -1.30
CA TYR A 95 0.75 14.83 -0.48
C TYR A 95 -0.01 15.91 -1.26
N TYR A 96 -1.16 16.31 -0.73
CA TYR A 96 -1.96 17.43 -1.23
C TYR A 96 -1.76 18.65 -0.34
N TYR A 97 -1.45 19.80 -0.92
CA TYR A 97 -1.14 21.04 -0.21
C TYR A 97 -2.39 21.85 0.09
N ALA A 98 -2.55 22.23 1.37
CA ALA A 98 -3.37 23.34 1.81
C ALA A 98 -2.47 24.49 2.31
N ALA A 99 -3.06 25.56 2.84
CA ALA A 99 -2.30 26.71 3.33
C ALA A 99 -1.48 26.38 4.59
N ASP A 100 -2.08 25.68 5.55
CA ASP A 100 -1.52 25.45 6.89
C ASP A 100 -1.19 23.97 7.16
N TYR A 101 -1.49 23.08 6.21
CA TYR A 101 -1.24 21.65 6.33
C TYR A 101 -1.14 20.97 4.96
N MET A 102 -0.71 19.72 4.97
CA MET A 102 -0.68 18.82 3.83
C MET A 102 -1.43 17.53 4.17
N VAL A 103 -2.35 17.16 3.29
CA VAL A 103 -3.11 15.91 3.36
C VAL A 103 -2.28 14.79 2.77
N MET A 104 -2.30 13.63 3.41
CA MET A 104 -1.44 12.50 3.08
C MET A 104 -2.27 11.34 2.51
N ALA A 105 -1.74 10.61 1.54
CA ALA A 105 -2.27 9.30 1.16
C ALA A 105 -2.20 8.33 2.35
N HIS A 106 -3.12 7.37 2.40
CA HIS A 106 -3.27 6.46 3.54
C HIS A 106 -1.96 5.74 3.92
N PRO A 107 -1.68 5.49 5.21
CA PRO A 107 -0.44 4.87 5.69
C PRO A 107 -0.10 3.52 5.05
N TYR A 108 -1.10 2.75 4.62
CA TYR A 108 -0.88 1.42 4.03
C TYR A 108 -0.25 1.43 2.63
N PHE A 109 -0.05 2.60 2.02
CA PHE A 109 0.83 2.75 0.87
C PHE A 109 2.32 2.83 1.22
N ARG A 110 2.65 2.94 2.52
CA ARG A 110 4.02 3.06 3.01
C ARG A 110 4.65 1.69 3.16
N ARG A 111 5.98 1.67 3.15
CA ARG A 111 6.79 0.47 3.34
C ARG A 111 6.36 -0.28 4.61
N GLY A 112 6.12 -1.59 4.49
CA GLY A 112 5.71 -2.45 5.62
C GLY A 112 4.36 -2.06 6.25
N PHE A 113 3.54 -1.24 5.57
CA PHE A 113 2.30 -0.69 6.11
C PHE A 113 2.50 0.19 7.37
N TYR A 114 3.75 0.58 7.67
CA TYR A 114 4.09 1.35 8.85
C TYR A 114 3.81 2.84 8.63
N GLU A 115 3.11 3.42 9.59
CA GLU A 115 2.61 4.78 9.49
C GLU A 115 3.70 5.86 9.50
N ASN A 116 4.94 5.54 9.88
CA ASN A 116 6.09 6.45 9.93
C ASN A 116 7.13 6.15 8.83
N SER A 117 6.84 5.21 7.93
CA SER A 117 7.68 4.94 6.76
C SER A 117 7.37 5.88 5.59
N ASN A 118 8.23 5.93 4.59
CA ASN A 118 7.95 6.65 3.35
C ASN A 118 6.99 5.88 2.44
N TYR A 119 6.35 6.58 1.50
CA TYR A 119 5.60 5.95 0.41
C TYR A 119 6.56 5.17 -0.46
N ALA A 120 6.49 3.85 -0.39
CA ALA A 120 7.39 3.04 -1.17
C ALA A 120 6.86 1.65 -1.51
N PRO A 121 7.24 1.16 -2.71
CA PRO A 121 7.87 1.90 -3.81
C PRO A 121 6.88 2.22 -4.93
N LYS A 122 7.03 3.43 -5.49
CA LYS A 122 6.49 3.96 -6.77
C LYS A 122 5.00 3.82 -7.10
N PHE A 123 4.20 3.00 -6.40
CA PHE A 123 2.76 2.89 -6.67
C PHE A 123 2.11 4.27 -6.57
N ILE A 124 2.38 4.98 -5.46
CA ILE A 124 1.86 6.32 -5.25
C ILE A 124 2.38 7.29 -6.32
N ASP A 125 3.66 7.27 -6.67
CA ASP A 125 4.20 8.15 -7.73
C ASP A 125 3.52 7.93 -9.09
N LEU A 126 3.31 6.67 -9.45
CA LEU A 126 2.64 6.29 -10.69
C LEU A 126 1.18 6.73 -10.65
N PHE A 127 0.47 6.41 -9.57
CA PHE A 127 -0.93 6.78 -9.40
C PHE A 127 -1.09 8.31 -9.39
N TRP A 128 -0.13 9.01 -8.79
CA TRP A 128 -0.08 10.46 -8.74
C TRP A 128 0.14 11.09 -10.12
N SER A 129 0.92 10.46 -10.99
CA SER A 129 1.13 10.95 -12.36
C SER A 129 0.05 10.49 -13.35
N LEU A 130 -0.83 9.58 -12.95
CA LEU A 130 -1.91 9.09 -13.79
C LEU A 130 -2.90 10.21 -14.11
N ASN A 131 -3.08 10.46 -15.41
CA ASN A 131 -4.09 11.37 -15.92
C ASN A 131 -4.75 10.71 -17.13
N ASN A 132 -5.93 10.13 -16.91
CA ASN A 132 -6.74 9.55 -17.98
C ASN A 132 -8.20 10.02 -17.80
N PRO A 133 -8.75 10.80 -18.75
CA PRO A 133 -10.12 11.31 -18.65
C PRO A 133 -11.19 10.22 -18.76
N GLU A 134 -10.84 9.02 -19.22
CA GLU A 134 -11.74 7.86 -19.28
C GLU A 134 -11.73 7.03 -17.97
N MET A 135 -10.98 7.46 -16.96
CA MET A 135 -10.88 6.81 -15.66
C MET A 135 -11.32 7.73 -14.52
N ASP A 136 -12.24 7.25 -13.69
CA ASP A 136 -12.49 7.84 -12.38
C ASP A 136 -11.55 7.22 -11.35
N LEU A 137 -10.65 8.06 -10.81
CA LEU A 137 -9.63 7.66 -9.85
C LEU A 137 -10.05 7.99 -8.43
N TYR A 138 -9.80 7.05 -7.51
CA TYR A 138 -10.06 7.24 -6.08
C TYR A 138 -8.89 6.72 -5.26
N LEU A 139 -8.62 7.38 -4.15
CA LEU A 139 -7.49 7.10 -3.28
C LEU A 139 -7.93 7.16 -1.82
N ALA A 140 -7.41 6.24 -1.00
CA ALA A 140 -7.53 6.30 0.44
C ALA A 140 -6.62 7.41 0.98
N ILE A 141 -7.19 8.23 1.84
CA ILE A 141 -6.53 9.38 2.46
C ILE A 141 -6.39 9.12 3.96
N ASP A 142 -5.32 9.64 4.55
CA ASP A 142 -5.13 9.66 6.00
C ASP A 142 -6.04 10.73 6.60
N PHE A 143 -7.17 10.32 7.16
CA PHE A 143 -8.12 11.23 7.81
C PHE A 143 -7.72 11.60 9.24
N ASP A 144 -6.82 10.83 9.84
CA ASP A 144 -6.44 10.95 11.25
C ASP A 144 -5.16 11.77 11.43
N ARG A 145 -4.40 11.98 10.35
CA ARG A 145 -3.13 12.70 10.39
C ARG A 145 -2.94 13.65 9.22
N VAL A 146 -2.36 14.81 9.50
CA VAL A 146 -1.90 15.77 8.49
C VAL A 146 -0.49 16.24 8.82
N ARG A 147 0.29 16.56 7.79
CA ARG A 147 1.61 17.21 7.98
C ARG A 147 1.40 18.73 8.08
N ILE A 148 2.02 19.41 9.03
CA ILE A 148 1.78 20.85 9.26
C ILE A 148 2.94 21.75 8.81
N ASN A 149 4.16 21.20 8.65
CA ASN A 149 5.23 21.93 7.97
C ASN A 149 5.00 21.84 6.46
N VAL A 150 4.26 22.83 5.94
CA VAL A 150 3.90 22.95 4.52
C VAL A 150 5.12 23.43 3.74
N ASP A 151 5.86 22.50 3.16
CA ASP A 151 7.04 22.77 2.36
C ASP A 151 7.29 21.64 1.35
N ASP A 152 8.42 21.70 0.64
CA ASP A 152 8.78 20.75 -0.42
C ASP A 152 9.86 19.75 0.02
N SER A 153 10.22 19.71 1.31
CA SER A 153 11.17 18.75 1.86
C SER A 153 10.53 17.37 1.96
N MET A 154 11.11 16.42 1.22
CA MET A 154 10.62 15.04 1.14
C MET A 154 11.80 14.07 1.26
N TYR A 155 11.57 12.97 1.97
CA TYR A 155 12.47 11.84 1.92
C TYR A 155 12.31 11.13 0.57
N MET A 156 13.41 10.90 -0.16
CA MET A 156 13.36 10.23 -1.45
C MET A 156 14.00 8.84 -1.35
N GLU A 157 13.21 7.82 -1.68
CA GLU A 157 13.69 6.45 -1.83
C GLU A 157 13.79 6.12 -3.31
N LEU A 158 15.01 5.91 -3.81
CA LEU A 158 15.27 5.61 -5.23
C LEU A 158 15.29 4.09 -5.51
N ASP A 159 14.40 3.35 -4.84
CA ASP A 159 14.26 1.92 -5.07
C ASP A 159 13.74 1.67 -6.49
N THR A 160 14.48 0.88 -7.25
CA THR A 160 14.08 0.44 -8.58
C THR A 160 13.31 -0.87 -8.49
N TRP A 161 12.06 -0.82 -8.96
CA TRP A 161 11.23 -1.98 -9.25
C TRP A 161 10.73 -1.87 -10.67
N TYR A 162 10.79 -2.97 -11.40
CA TYR A 162 10.35 -3.06 -12.79
C TYR A 162 9.08 -3.90 -12.84
N GLY A 163 8.10 -3.45 -13.62
CA GLY A 163 6.93 -4.26 -13.95
C GLY A 163 7.27 -5.36 -14.95
N ALA A 164 6.44 -6.39 -14.97
CA ALA A 164 6.52 -7.52 -15.88
C ALA A 164 6.32 -7.11 -17.37
N GLN A 165 6.96 -7.80 -18.31
CA GLN A 165 6.74 -7.62 -19.76
C GLN A 165 5.61 -8.54 -20.25
N PHE A 166 4.37 -8.10 -20.13
CA PHE A 166 3.24 -8.96 -20.47
C PHE A 166 2.82 -8.84 -21.95
N THR A 167 2.58 -9.99 -22.58
CA THR A 167 2.06 -10.09 -23.96
C THR A 167 0.93 -11.11 -24.09
N LYS A 168 0.08 -11.30 -23.06
CA LYS A 168 -1.05 -12.25 -23.12
C LYS A 168 -2.38 -11.53 -23.33
N ASP A 169 -3.19 -12.07 -24.24
CA ASP A 169 -4.60 -11.69 -24.41
C ASP A 169 -5.41 -12.18 -23.19
N ILE A 170 -6.02 -11.24 -22.46
CA ILE A 170 -6.83 -11.55 -21.27
C ILE A 170 -7.93 -12.55 -21.59
N GLN A 171 -8.47 -12.54 -22.81
CA GLN A 171 -9.55 -13.44 -23.22
C GLN A 171 -9.13 -14.92 -23.18
N GLU A 172 -7.86 -15.21 -23.46
CA GLU A 172 -7.32 -16.57 -23.57
C GLU A 172 -6.84 -17.16 -22.24
N ILE A 173 -6.80 -16.36 -21.16
CA ILE A 173 -6.37 -16.85 -19.84
C ILE A 173 -7.40 -17.85 -19.29
N PRO A 174 -7.07 -19.09 -18.91
CA PRO A 174 -8.08 -20.02 -18.39
C PRO A 174 -8.62 -19.58 -17.03
N ASP A 175 -9.89 -19.88 -16.75
CA ASP A 175 -10.46 -19.75 -15.42
C ASP A 175 -9.80 -20.79 -14.50
N ASN A 176 -9.00 -20.32 -13.54
CA ASN A 176 -8.28 -21.19 -12.63
C ASN A 176 -7.86 -20.45 -11.35
N VAL A 177 -7.50 -21.24 -10.35
CA VAL A 177 -6.79 -20.76 -9.16
C VAL A 177 -5.34 -21.19 -9.25
N SER A 178 -4.42 -20.29 -8.95
CA SER A 178 -3.00 -20.59 -8.80
C SER A 178 -2.49 -20.07 -7.47
N LYS A 179 -1.51 -20.78 -6.89
CA LYS A 179 -0.85 -20.43 -5.64
C LYS A 179 0.65 -20.60 -5.81
N LEU A 180 1.35 -19.48 -5.92
CA LEU A 180 2.80 -19.45 -6.03
C LEU A 180 3.43 -19.28 -4.65
N ARG A 181 4.59 -19.88 -4.44
CA ARG A 181 5.40 -19.75 -3.21
C ARG A 181 6.86 -19.61 -3.59
N PRO A 182 7.69 -18.93 -2.77
CA PRO A 182 9.13 -18.99 -2.95
C PRO A 182 9.61 -20.46 -2.92
N PRO A 183 10.73 -20.79 -3.58
CA PRO A 183 11.26 -22.14 -3.56
C PRO A 183 11.49 -22.64 -2.13
N LEU A 184 11.02 -23.86 -1.84
CA LEU A 184 11.01 -24.45 -0.49
C LEU A 184 12.42 -24.69 0.07
N ASP A 185 13.43 -24.73 -0.79
CA ASP A 185 14.83 -24.92 -0.43
C ASP A 185 15.52 -23.62 0.03
N LEU A 186 14.86 -22.46 -0.09
CA LEU A 186 15.40 -21.19 0.39
C LEU A 186 15.15 -21.01 1.89
N ASP A 187 16.17 -20.51 2.59
CA ASP A 187 16.02 -20.16 4.00
C ASP A 187 15.24 -18.85 4.20
N LYS A 188 14.87 -18.59 5.46
CA LYS A 188 14.14 -17.40 5.87
C LYS A 188 14.85 -16.09 5.51
N HIS A 189 16.18 -16.06 5.56
CA HIS A 189 16.94 -14.84 5.27
C HIS A 189 16.87 -14.49 3.78
N ILE A 190 16.98 -15.48 2.90
CA ILE A 190 16.81 -15.29 1.45
C ILE A 190 15.37 -14.86 1.13
N ILE A 191 14.36 -15.49 1.73
CA ILE A 191 12.96 -15.10 1.57
C ILE A 191 12.74 -13.65 2.04
N SER A 192 13.27 -13.28 3.21
CA SER A 192 13.15 -11.92 3.73
C SER A 192 13.78 -10.89 2.79
N PHE A 193 15.00 -11.16 2.33
CA PHE A 193 15.75 -10.18 1.55
C PHE A 193 15.24 -10.04 0.11
N PHE A 194 15.01 -11.16 -0.59
CA PHE A 194 14.73 -11.20 -2.02
C PHE A 194 13.24 -11.32 -2.37
N PHE A 195 12.42 -11.83 -1.44
CA PHE A 195 10.97 -11.96 -1.60
C PHE A 195 10.18 -11.02 -0.66
N LYS A 196 10.86 -10.16 0.11
CA LYS A 196 10.24 -9.23 1.08
C LYS A 196 9.23 -9.94 1.97
N ASN A 197 9.64 -11.07 2.55
CA ASN A 197 8.80 -11.90 3.42
C ASN A 197 7.51 -12.39 2.73
N ALA A 198 7.43 -12.47 1.40
CA ALA A 198 6.30 -13.10 0.73
C ALA A 198 6.27 -14.60 1.05
N TYR A 199 5.15 -15.07 1.58
CA TYR A 199 4.87 -16.48 1.83
C TYR A 199 4.21 -17.13 0.62
N SER A 200 3.17 -16.50 0.09
CA SER A 200 2.51 -16.95 -1.14
C SER A 200 1.87 -15.80 -1.91
N LEU A 201 1.67 -16.02 -3.20
CA LEU A 201 0.78 -15.23 -4.04
C LEU A 201 -0.33 -16.14 -4.56
N ASP A 202 -1.54 -15.87 -4.10
CA ASP A 202 -2.73 -16.54 -4.60
C ASP A 202 -3.30 -15.72 -5.76
N THR A 203 -3.76 -16.37 -6.83
CA THR A 203 -4.43 -15.72 -7.95
C THR A 203 -5.67 -16.52 -8.37
N LEU A 204 -6.68 -15.82 -8.89
CA LEU A 204 -7.90 -16.42 -9.41
C LEU A 204 -8.36 -15.66 -10.66
N TRP A 205 -8.67 -16.42 -11.71
CA TRP A 205 -9.48 -15.97 -12.83
C TRP A 205 -10.83 -16.68 -12.82
N GLU A 206 -11.90 -15.90 -12.97
CA GLU A 206 -13.27 -16.41 -13.09
C GLU A 206 -14.03 -15.63 -14.16
N THR A 207 -14.73 -16.33 -15.05
CA THR A 207 -15.58 -15.73 -16.07
C THR A 207 -17.06 -15.93 -15.74
N LYS A 208 -17.80 -14.83 -15.59
CA LYS A 208 -19.24 -14.85 -15.33
C LYS A 208 -19.95 -13.73 -16.09
N ASN A 209 -21.02 -14.07 -16.79
CA ASN A 209 -21.89 -13.12 -17.49
C ASN A 209 -21.15 -12.15 -18.44
N GLY A 210 -20.15 -12.66 -19.18
CA GLY A 210 -19.35 -11.84 -20.10
C GLY A 210 -18.30 -10.96 -19.43
N ILE A 211 -18.15 -11.05 -18.11
CA ILE A 211 -17.11 -10.37 -17.34
C ILE A 211 -16.12 -11.41 -16.85
N LYS A 212 -14.84 -11.13 -17.05
CA LYS A 212 -13.73 -11.95 -16.59
C LYS A 212 -13.01 -11.23 -15.46
N SER A 213 -13.12 -11.77 -14.27
CA SER A 213 -12.57 -11.17 -13.06
C SER A 213 -11.21 -11.77 -12.73
N PHE A 214 -10.28 -10.90 -12.35
CA PHE A 214 -8.97 -11.27 -11.81
C PHE A 214 -8.90 -10.87 -10.35
N GLN A 215 -8.36 -11.76 -9.52
CA GLN A 215 -8.03 -11.49 -8.13
C GLN A 215 -6.60 -11.95 -7.87
N ALA A 216 -5.86 -11.20 -7.07
CA ALA A 216 -4.58 -11.65 -6.53
C ALA A 216 -4.42 -11.21 -5.08
N GLU A 217 -3.83 -12.08 -4.26
CA GLU A 217 -3.63 -11.85 -2.84
C GLU A 217 -2.24 -12.31 -2.39
N GLU A 218 -1.46 -11.37 -1.85
CA GLU A 218 -0.12 -11.61 -1.31
C GLU A 218 -0.22 -11.84 0.20
N PHE A 219 0.20 -13.03 0.64
CA PHE A 219 0.44 -13.31 2.04
C PHE A 219 1.91 -13.11 2.37
N LYS A 220 2.18 -12.38 3.44
CA LYS A 220 3.51 -12.34 4.05
C LYS A 220 3.73 -13.53 5.00
N THR A 221 4.95 -13.71 5.49
CA THR A 221 5.26 -14.66 6.57
C THR A 221 4.62 -14.20 7.89
N GLU A 222 4.55 -15.09 8.89
CA GLU A 222 4.02 -14.78 10.22
C GLU A 222 4.84 -13.75 11.02
N GLU A 223 5.98 -13.30 10.48
CA GLU A 223 6.83 -12.28 11.09
C GLU A 223 6.35 -10.85 10.74
N GLU A 224 5.46 -10.70 9.76
CA GLU A 224 4.90 -9.43 9.32
C GLU A 224 3.53 -9.20 9.95
N THR A 225 3.46 -8.29 10.93
CA THR A 225 2.21 -7.88 11.58
C THR A 225 2.10 -6.37 11.67
N ILE A 226 0.86 -5.90 11.77
CA ILE A 226 0.55 -4.52 12.12
C ILE A 226 -0.31 -4.49 13.38
N ASN A 227 0.03 -3.60 14.30
CA ASN A 227 -0.75 -3.39 15.52
C ASN A 227 -1.79 -2.29 15.28
N ILE A 228 -3.07 -2.61 15.47
CA ILE A 228 -4.18 -1.66 15.40
C ILE A 228 -4.91 -1.73 16.73
N ASN A 229 -4.89 -0.63 17.49
CA ASN A 229 -5.55 -0.53 18.80
C ASN A 229 -5.18 -1.68 19.77
N GLY A 230 -3.91 -2.12 19.76
CA GLY A 230 -3.42 -3.19 20.63
C GLY A 230 -3.69 -4.61 20.11
N ILE A 231 -4.27 -4.77 18.92
CA ILE A 231 -4.50 -6.06 18.28
C ILE A 231 -3.54 -6.21 17.09
N ASP A 232 -2.83 -7.33 17.03
CA ASP A 232 -1.97 -7.65 15.90
C ASP A 232 -2.78 -8.30 14.78
N TYR A 233 -2.61 -7.76 13.57
CA TYR A 233 -3.19 -8.26 12.34
C TYR A 233 -2.08 -8.66 11.36
N PHE A 234 -2.36 -9.67 10.54
CA PHE A 234 -1.52 -10.09 9.44
C PHE A 234 -2.04 -9.45 8.15
N PRO A 235 -1.33 -8.45 7.59
CA PRO A 235 -1.76 -7.76 6.39
C PRO A 235 -1.49 -8.60 5.14
N ALA A 236 -2.47 -8.68 4.26
CA ALA A 236 -2.34 -9.22 2.92
C ALA A 236 -2.72 -8.15 1.88
N ARG A 237 -1.87 -7.94 0.88
CA ARG A 237 -2.24 -7.06 -0.24
C ARG A 237 -3.19 -7.81 -1.15
N TYR A 238 -4.26 -7.16 -1.55
CA TYR A 238 -5.28 -7.74 -2.42
C TYR A 238 -5.57 -6.81 -3.58
N ILE A 239 -5.74 -7.35 -4.77
CA ILE A 239 -6.27 -6.63 -5.93
C ILE A 239 -7.46 -7.38 -6.54
N HIS A 240 -8.35 -6.60 -7.14
CA HIS A 240 -9.45 -7.12 -7.94
C HIS A 240 -9.59 -6.29 -9.22
N ALA A 241 -9.81 -6.96 -10.34
CA ALA A 241 -10.07 -6.32 -11.62
C ALA A 241 -11.17 -7.04 -12.40
N GLU A 242 -11.97 -6.29 -13.17
CA GLU A 242 -13.04 -6.83 -14.00
C GLU A 242 -12.82 -6.47 -15.47
N PHE A 243 -12.61 -7.48 -16.31
CA PHE A 243 -12.45 -7.34 -17.75
C PHE A 243 -13.77 -7.58 -18.47
N ASP A 244 -14.21 -6.61 -19.27
CA ASP A 244 -15.39 -6.74 -20.11
C ASP A 244 -14.99 -7.41 -21.44
N LEU A 245 -15.45 -8.64 -21.67
CA LEU A 245 -15.08 -9.42 -22.87
C LEU A 245 -15.58 -8.78 -24.16
N ASN A 246 -16.66 -8.00 -24.12
CA ASN A 246 -17.20 -7.32 -25.29
C ASN A 246 -16.41 -6.04 -25.60
N LYS A 247 -16.10 -5.25 -24.56
CA LYS A 247 -15.36 -3.98 -24.72
C LYS A 247 -13.85 -4.17 -24.83
N LYS A 248 -13.34 -5.35 -24.46
CA LYS A 248 -11.91 -5.70 -24.44
C LYS A 248 -11.06 -4.77 -23.58
N SER A 249 -11.61 -4.33 -22.44
CA SER A 249 -10.92 -3.48 -21.48
C SER A 249 -11.33 -3.85 -20.06
N PHE A 250 -10.48 -3.54 -19.08
CA PHE A 250 -10.91 -3.54 -17.70
C PHE A 250 -11.87 -2.37 -17.48
N ARG A 251 -12.97 -2.63 -16.77
CA ARG A 251 -13.98 -1.62 -16.40
C ARG A 251 -13.83 -1.14 -14.96
N HIS A 252 -13.09 -1.92 -14.17
CA HIS A 252 -12.88 -1.74 -12.75
C HIS A 252 -11.56 -2.40 -12.36
N PHE A 253 -10.77 -1.70 -11.56
CA PHE A 253 -9.54 -2.21 -10.96
C PHE A 253 -9.35 -1.54 -9.60
N ASP A 254 -9.23 -2.32 -8.54
CA ASP A 254 -9.00 -1.82 -7.19
C ASP A 254 -7.95 -2.63 -6.45
N GLY A 255 -7.48 -2.04 -5.35
CA GLY A 255 -6.59 -2.70 -4.42
C GLY A 255 -6.92 -2.34 -2.98
N ALA A 256 -6.68 -3.30 -2.10
CA ALA A 256 -6.98 -3.24 -0.69
C ALA A 256 -5.87 -3.91 0.13
N VAL A 257 -5.90 -3.67 1.43
CA VAL A 257 -5.21 -4.50 2.41
C VAL A 257 -6.24 -5.26 3.21
N HIS A 258 -6.16 -6.59 3.16
CA HIS A 258 -6.92 -7.48 4.02
C HIS A 258 -6.18 -7.66 5.33
N LEU A 259 -6.88 -7.43 6.43
CA LEU A 259 -6.38 -7.57 7.78
C LEU A 259 -7.00 -8.83 8.37
N TYR A 260 -6.13 -9.82 8.59
CA TYR A 260 -6.51 -11.09 9.18
C TYR A 260 -6.07 -11.14 10.64
N ASN A 261 -6.92 -11.63 11.54
CA ASN A 261 -6.42 -12.12 12.81
C ASN A 261 -5.62 -13.42 12.60
N GLU A 262 -4.90 -13.87 13.63
CA GLU A 262 -4.02 -15.04 13.55
C GLU A 262 -4.73 -16.29 13.00
N SER A 263 -5.93 -16.60 13.49
CA SER A 263 -6.68 -17.78 13.06
C SER A 263 -7.11 -17.67 11.60
N GLU A 264 -7.64 -16.52 11.19
CA GLU A 264 -8.05 -16.28 9.81
C GLU A 264 -6.86 -16.30 8.86
N TYR A 265 -5.72 -15.76 9.29
CA TYR A 265 -4.49 -15.71 8.51
C TYR A 265 -4.02 -17.13 8.18
N PHE A 266 -3.83 -17.99 9.18
CA PHE A 266 -3.39 -19.37 8.93
C PHE A 266 -4.39 -20.14 8.07
N GLN A 267 -5.70 -19.96 8.31
CA GLN A 267 -6.72 -20.63 7.50
C GLN A 267 -6.73 -20.17 6.04
N ARG A 268 -6.67 -18.86 5.78
CA ARG A 268 -6.72 -18.31 4.43
C ARG A 268 -5.41 -18.53 3.68
N ARG A 269 -4.26 -18.32 4.35
CA ARG A 269 -2.91 -18.50 3.79
C ARG A 269 -2.66 -19.95 3.36
N ASP A 270 -3.14 -20.92 4.14
CA ASP A 270 -2.92 -22.34 3.87
C ASP A 270 -4.05 -22.98 3.05
N SER A 271 -5.01 -22.17 2.57
CA SER A 271 -6.06 -22.55 1.63
C SER A 271 -5.94 -21.80 0.29
N ASP A 272 -7.03 -21.73 -0.48
CA ASP A 272 -7.11 -21.08 -1.79
C ASP A 272 -8.35 -20.17 -1.88
N PHE A 273 -8.49 -19.38 -2.95
CA PHE A 273 -9.64 -18.49 -3.13
C PHE A 273 -11.01 -19.21 -3.13
N ASN A 274 -11.04 -20.53 -3.32
CA ASN A 274 -12.27 -21.31 -3.26
C ASN A 274 -12.65 -21.72 -1.82
N TYR A 275 -11.88 -21.34 -0.79
CA TYR A 275 -12.15 -21.73 0.60
C TYR A 275 -13.58 -21.43 1.03
N ASN A 276 -14.05 -20.20 0.84
CA ASN A 276 -15.39 -19.77 1.26
C ASN A 276 -16.53 -20.46 0.48
N TYR A 277 -16.24 -21.03 -0.69
CA TYR A 277 -17.19 -21.86 -1.44
C TYR A 277 -17.21 -23.31 -0.91
N LYS A 278 -16.06 -23.80 -0.44
CA LYS A 278 -15.85 -25.18 0.03
C LYS A 278 -16.24 -25.40 1.50
N HIS A 279 -16.30 -24.34 2.32
CA HIS A 279 -16.49 -24.44 3.76
C HIS A 279 -17.70 -23.64 4.28
N ALA A 280 -18.37 -24.19 5.30
CA ALA A 280 -19.51 -23.54 5.95
C ALA A 280 -19.09 -22.33 6.81
N HIS A 281 -17.86 -22.33 7.33
CA HIS A 281 -17.26 -21.17 7.98
C HIS A 281 -16.62 -20.29 6.92
N GLN A 282 -17.09 -19.05 6.80
CA GLN A 282 -16.55 -18.08 5.85
C GLN A 282 -15.52 -17.20 6.54
N ILE A 283 -14.33 -17.09 5.96
CA ILE A 283 -13.33 -16.10 6.37
C ILE A 283 -13.74 -14.77 5.74
N LYS A 284 -13.99 -13.77 6.58
CA LYS A 284 -14.23 -12.38 6.16
C LYS A 284 -13.09 -11.52 6.68
N SER A 285 -12.18 -11.15 5.80
CA SER A 285 -11.13 -10.19 6.14
C SER A 285 -11.73 -8.84 6.51
N ASN A 286 -11.13 -8.17 7.48
CA ASN A 286 -11.32 -6.74 7.62
C ASN A 286 -10.55 -6.06 6.47
N SER A 287 -11.27 -5.56 5.46
CA SER A 287 -10.66 -5.04 4.23
C SER A 287 -10.61 -3.52 4.26
N LYS A 288 -9.41 -2.94 4.10
CA LYS A 288 -9.22 -1.52 3.87
C LYS A 288 -8.91 -1.29 2.40
N LYS A 289 -9.87 -0.77 1.64
CA LYS A 289 -9.63 -0.39 0.24
C LYS A 289 -8.67 0.80 0.20
N LEU A 290 -7.73 0.78 -0.73
CA LEU A 290 -6.67 1.77 -0.85
C LEU A 290 -6.79 2.63 -2.10
N PHE A 291 -7.17 2.03 -3.23
CA PHE A 291 -7.40 2.76 -4.46
C PHE A 291 -8.45 2.05 -5.30
N LYS A 292 -9.05 2.78 -6.22
CA LYS A 292 -9.76 2.19 -7.37
C LYS A 292 -9.66 3.06 -8.60
N MET A 293 -9.74 2.39 -9.73
CA MET A 293 -9.80 2.93 -11.08
C MET A 293 -11.06 2.35 -11.73
N ASN A 294 -12.05 3.20 -11.96
CA ASN A 294 -13.25 2.84 -12.69
C ASN A 294 -13.22 3.46 -14.08
N GLY A 295 -13.81 2.81 -15.08
CA GLY A 295 -13.77 3.29 -16.46
C GLY A 295 -12.86 2.42 -17.32
N VAL A 296 -12.31 2.97 -18.40
CA VAL A 296 -11.52 2.18 -19.36
C VAL A 296 -10.09 2.03 -18.85
N VAL A 297 -9.77 0.86 -18.31
CA VAL A 297 -8.42 0.50 -17.87
C VAL A 297 -7.82 -0.49 -18.87
N ASP A 298 -6.75 -0.09 -19.53
CA ASP A 298 -6.03 -0.97 -20.46
C ASP A 298 -5.19 -2.03 -19.71
N VAL A 299 -4.79 -3.06 -20.45
CA VAL A 299 -4.05 -4.20 -19.89
C VAL A 299 -2.70 -3.75 -19.32
N GLU A 300 -1.99 -2.86 -20.03
CA GLU A 300 -0.68 -2.34 -19.61
C GLU A 300 -0.76 -1.60 -18.27
N THR A 301 -1.78 -0.78 -18.11
CA THR A 301 -2.12 -0.08 -16.86
C THR A 301 -2.34 -1.09 -15.75
N LEU A 302 -3.20 -2.10 -15.94
CA LEU A 302 -3.41 -3.14 -14.93
C LEU A 302 -2.09 -3.77 -14.49
N ILE A 303 -1.30 -4.29 -15.43
CA ILE A 303 -0.03 -4.97 -15.14
C ILE A 303 0.93 -4.08 -14.36
N LYS A 304 1.09 -2.83 -14.81
CA LYS A 304 1.97 -1.86 -14.20
C LYS A 304 1.57 -1.63 -12.74
N TYR A 305 0.31 -1.30 -12.50
CA TYR A 305 -0.16 -1.01 -11.15
C TYR A 305 -0.21 -2.25 -10.25
N THR A 306 -0.58 -3.42 -10.77
CA THR A 306 -0.47 -4.70 -10.05
C THR A 306 0.96 -4.98 -9.63
N SER A 307 1.92 -4.86 -10.56
CA SER A 307 3.34 -5.09 -10.27
C SER A 307 3.86 -4.13 -9.20
N HIS A 308 3.48 -2.86 -9.27
CA HIS A 308 3.91 -1.86 -8.28
C HIS A 308 3.18 -1.97 -6.94
N PHE A 309 1.93 -2.46 -6.92
CA PHE A 309 1.21 -2.69 -5.67
C PHE A 309 1.81 -3.86 -4.89
N PHE A 310 2.21 -4.93 -5.58
CA PHE A 310 2.92 -6.08 -5.00
C PHE A 310 4.44 -5.90 -4.98
N THR A 311 4.94 -4.66 -4.91
CA THR A 311 6.39 -4.48 -5.04
C THR A 311 7.18 -5.25 -3.98
N GLY A 312 8.28 -5.84 -4.42
CA GLY A 312 9.22 -6.59 -3.61
C GLY A 312 8.93 -8.08 -3.61
N ASN A 313 7.84 -8.50 -4.24
CA ASN A 313 7.44 -9.89 -4.36
C ASN A 313 7.66 -10.40 -5.78
N PRO A 314 8.73 -11.15 -6.06
CA PRO A 314 9.00 -11.71 -7.38
C PRO A 314 7.91 -12.66 -7.89
N LEU A 315 7.04 -13.21 -7.03
CA LEU A 315 5.98 -14.14 -7.44
C LEU A 315 4.97 -13.46 -8.37
N ILE A 316 4.75 -12.14 -8.26
CA ILE A 316 3.86 -11.44 -9.19
C ILE A 316 4.47 -11.38 -10.60
N LEU A 317 5.79 -11.26 -10.68
CA LEU A 317 6.52 -11.23 -11.94
C LEU A 317 6.57 -12.64 -12.55
N GLU A 318 6.82 -13.66 -11.73
CA GLU A 318 6.69 -15.07 -12.13
C GLU A 318 5.30 -15.38 -12.68
N TYR A 319 4.25 -14.89 -12.03
CA TYR A 319 2.89 -15.09 -12.48
C TYR A 319 2.63 -14.48 -13.88
N LEU A 320 3.10 -13.24 -14.07
CA LEU A 320 2.86 -12.50 -15.30
C LEU A 320 3.73 -13.02 -16.46
N ASP A 321 5.04 -13.16 -16.22
CA ASP A 321 6.04 -13.47 -17.25
C ASP A 321 6.37 -14.97 -17.36
N GLY A 322 5.96 -15.78 -16.37
CA GLY A 322 6.25 -17.22 -16.30
C GLY A 322 7.64 -17.56 -15.75
N VAL A 323 8.46 -16.54 -15.45
CA VAL A 323 9.82 -16.68 -14.90
C VAL A 323 10.09 -15.58 -13.88
N TYR A 324 11.02 -15.84 -12.96
CA TYR A 324 11.54 -14.77 -12.10
C TYR A 324 12.40 -13.79 -12.90
N PRO A 325 12.58 -12.55 -12.40
CA PRO A 325 13.63 -11.68 -12.89
C PRO A 325 15.01 -12.34 -12.83
N ASP A 326 15.88 -12.08 -13.80
CA ASP A 326 17.21 -12.68 -13.90
C ASP A 326 18.01 -12.61 -12.60
N TYR A 327 17.97 -11.47 -11.90
CA TYR A 327 18.70 -11.29 -10.64
C TYR A 327 18.19 -12.21 -9.51
N ILE A 328 16.91 -12.57 -9.49
CA ILE A 328 16.34 -13.54 -8.53
C ILE A 328 16.79 -14.94 -8.90
N THR A 329 16.70 -15.29 -10.19
CA THR A 329 17.16 -16.59 -10.71
C THR A 329 18.63 -16.83 -10.37
N GLU A 330 19.50 -15.85 -10.65
CA GLU A 330 20.93 -15.94 -10.31
C GLU A 330 21.19 -16.13 -8.81
N VAL A 331 20.41 -15.46 -7.95
CA VAL A 331 20.55 -15.59 -6.49
C VAL A 331 20.17 -17.00 -6.05
N ILE A 332 19.07 -17.53 -6.56
CA ILE A 332 18.60 -18.89 -6.25
C ILE A 332 19.64 -19.92 -6.69
N GLU A 333 20.18 -19.79 -7.89
CA GLU A 333 21.24 -20.68 -8.41
C GLU A 333 22.48 -20.64 -7.53
N LYS A 334 22.96 -19.45 -7.15
CA LYS A 334 24.13 -19.30 -6.25
C LYS A 334 23.89 -19.96 -4.88
N VAL A 335 22.68 -19.82 -4.33
CA VAL A 335 22.31 -20.46 -3.05
C VAL A 335 22.35 -21.99 -3.19
N ARG A 336 21.78 -22.54 -4.26
CA ARG A 336 21.77 -23.99 -4.55
C ARG A 336 23.18 -24.54 -4.78
N ASP A 337 24.01 -23.85 -5.53
CA ASP A 337 25.41 -24.24 -5.76
C ASP A 337 26.21 -24.29 -4.46
N ASN A 338 25.96 -23.36 -3.54
CA ASN A 338 26.63 -23.34 -2.24
C ASN A 338 26.11 -24.44 -1.30
N MET A 339 24.84 -24.83 -1.40
CA MET A 339 24.30 -25.98 -0.68
C MET A 339 24.89 -27.29 -1.20
N ASN A 340 25.05 -27.44 -2.52
CA ASN A 340 25.62 -28.65 -3.13
C ASN A 340 27.13 -28.84 -2.88
N LYS A 341 27.83 -27.79 -2.45
CA LYS A 341 29.27 -27.83 -2.10
C LYS A 341 29.53 -28.15 -0.62
N LYS A 342 28.50 -28.16 0.21
CA LYS A 342 28.56 -28.58 1.62
C LYS A 342 28.10 -30.03 1.73
#